data_AF-A0AB33CK07-F1
#
_entry.id   AF-A0AB33CK07-F1
#
_cell.length_a   1.000
_cell.length_b   1.000
_cell.length_c   1.000
_cell.angle_alpha   90.00
_cell.angle_beta   90.00
_cell.angle_gamma   90.00
#
_symmetry.space_group_name_H-M   'P 1'
#
loop_
_entity.id
_entity.type
_entity.pdbx_description
1 polymer ?
#
loop_
_entity_poly.entity_id
_entity_poly.type
_entity_poly.pdbx_seq_one_letter_code
_entity_poly.pdbx_strand_id
1 'polypeptide(L)'
;MLLSAHQATNKDGKAVLLTVNKESPLTHYMVCTANRLKIDEQSITNGDNQITFQLREQISDDTWETHEISLPAVMNGAKASLSLDRVNVVLSAESKPNLVFDNAFSFMATMAEIIGAPDAISDFLKLKCLYVGQTELRTDYIRLQGHEKVQQALAEAVHYEPHREVFVKLLSFQDPFCNALSIPEVASELRVDWLPGGELLNNLPKAQLANLIEGALINYFKPILNVKLKHNFPSSRHSSYGYFYEREVRSVVVELHEEYRAYVTCSEIAPPRKIFFIEYKLNKDASGAFIQNNSIQDLDRIVLGRKA
;
A
#
# COMPACT_ATOMS: atom_id res chain seq x y z
N MET A 1 3.74 -5.49 1.27
CA MET A 1 5.10 -5.27 1.82
C MET A 1 5.53 -3.85 1.50
N LEU A 2 6.23 -3.15 2.38
CA LEU A 2 6.76 -1.81 2.13
C LEU A 2 8.29 -1.85 2.18
N LEU A 3 8.94 -1.23 1.21
CA LEU A 3 10.40 -1.13 1.12
C LEU A 3 10.81 0.32 0.97
N SER A 4 11.95 0.68 1.56
CA SER A 4 12.68 1.87 1.15
C SER A 4 13.15 1.71 -0.30
N ALA A 5 13.40 2.82 -1.01
CA ALA A 5 14.01 2.74 -2.34
C ALA A 5 15.39 2.04 -2.33
N HIS A 6 16.12 2.13 -1.21
CA HIS A 6 17.40 1.45 -1.03
C HIS A 6 17.21 -0.07 -0.95
N GLN A 7 16.32 -0.56 -0.08
CA GLN A 7 15.97 -1.99 0.02
C GLN A 7 15.43 -2.55 -1.29
N ALA A 8 14.61 -1.78 -2.01
CA ALA A 8 14.05 -2.21 -3.29
C ALA A 8 15.12 -2.50 -4.35
N THR A 9 16.33 -1.96 -4.20
CA THR A 9 17.41 -2.06 -5.19
C THR A 9 18.63 -2.86 -4.72
N ASN A 10 18.82 -3.03 -3.41
CA ASN A 10 19.95 -3.77 -2.85
C ASN A 10 19.76 -5.30 -2.85
N LYS A 11 20.85 -6.05 -2.60
CA LYS A 11 20.86 -7.52 -2.72
C LYS A 11 20.00 -8.20 -1.65
N ASP A 12 20.03 -7.70 -0.43
CA ASP A 12 19.34 -8.33 0.71
C ASP A 12 17.83 -8.12 0.61
N GLY A 13 17.38 -6.91 0.26
CA GLY A 13 15.99 -6.63 -0.02
C GLY A 13 15.45 -7.49 -1.17
N LYS A 14 16.24 -7.68 -2.24
CA LYS A 14 15.89 -8.63 -3.32
C LYS A 14 15.71 -10.06 -2.81
N ALA A 15 16.58 -10.53 -1.92
CA ALA A 15 16.46 -11.88 -1.37
C ALA A 15 15.15 -12.04 -0.56
N VAL A 16 14.81 -11.06 0.27
CA VAL A 16 13.54 -11.05 1.01
C VAL A 16 12.35 -11.04 0.04
N LEU A 17 12.41 -10.24 -1.02
CA LEU A 17 11.37 -10.19 -2.04
C LEU A 17 11.13 -11.52 -2.74
N LEU A 18 12.20 -12.24 -3.10
CA LEU A 18 12.07 -13.56 -3.70
C LEU A 18 11.43 -14.56 -2.74
N THR A 19 11.73 -14.48 -1.44
CA THR A 19 11.10 -15.32 -0.42
C THR A 19 9.61 -15.02 -0.29
N VAL A 20 9.24 -13.75 -0.11
CA VAL A 20 7.84 -13.33 0.03
C VAL A 20 7.04 -13.67 -1.22
N ASN A 21 7.59 -13.45 -2.42
CA ASN A 21 6.90 -13.73 -3.68
C ASN A 21 6.63 -15.23 -3.92
N LYS A 22 7.42 -16.13 -3.32
CA LYS A 22 7.17 -17.58 -3.40
C LYS A 22 5.95 -18.00 -2.57
N GLU A 23 5.74 -17.33 -1.43
CA GLU A 23 4.61 -17.63 -0.54
C GLU A 23 3.34 -16.90 -0.95
N SER A 24 3.47 -15.64 -1.37
CA SER A 24 2.36 -14.80 -1.82
C SER A 24 2.78 -14.02 -3.06
N PRO A 25 2.31 -14.42 -4.25
CA PRO A 25 2.68 -13.76 -5.51
C PRO A 25 2.36 -12.27 -5.48
N LEU A 26 3.41 -11.46 -5.54
CA LEU A 26 3.30 -10.03 -5.64
C LEU A 26 2.97 -9.71 -7.12
N THR A 27 1.85 -9.03 -7.34
CA THR A 27 1.30 -8.79 -8.68
C THR A 27 1.33 -7.32 -9.07
N HIS A 28 1.32 -6.43 -8.07
CA HIS A 28 1.31 -4.99 -8.28
C HIS A 28 2.25 -4.29 -7.32
N TYR A 29 2.61 -3.06 -7.66
CA TYR A 29 3.36 -2.18 -6.78
C TYR A 29 2.88 -0.75 -6.90
N MET A 30 3.15 0.02 -5.87
CA MET A 30 2.96 1.45 -5.82
C MET A 30 4.30 2.11 -5.52
N VAL A 31 4.58 3.21 -6.22
CA VAL A 31 5.62 4.15 -5.80
C VAL A 31 4.94 5.19 -4.95
N CYS A 32 5.38 5.32 -3.72
CA CYS A 32 4.80 6.23 -2.74
C CYS A 32 5.85 7.20 -2.20
N THR A 33 5.40 8.31 -1.64
CA THR A 33 6.22 9.22 -0.85
C THR A 33 5.65 9.41 0.54
N ALA A 34 6.52 9.68 1.51
CA ALA A 34 6.15 10.18 2.83
C ALA A 34 7.05 11.36 3.19
N ASN A 35 6.65 12.13 4.21
CA ASN A 35 7.56 13.10 4.80
C ASN A 35 8.79 12.39 5.37
N ARG A 36 9.95 13.03 5.23
CA ARG A 36 11.18 12.51 5.82
C ARG A 36 11.09 12.58 7.32
N LEU A 37 11.37 11.45 7.97
CA LEU A 37 11.43 11.33 9.41
C LEU A 37 12.89 11.16 9.85
N LYS A 38 13.29 11.85 10.92
CA LYS A 38 14.60 11.69 11.56
C LYS A 38 14.44 11.58 13.06
N ILE A 39 15.26 10.75 13.69
CA ILE A 39 15.38 10.73 15.14
C ILE A 39 16.56 11.63 15.52
N ASP A 40 16.38 12.51 16.50
CA ASP A 40 17.50 13.28 17.05
C ASP A 40 18.30 12.40 18.00
N GLU A 41 19.53 12.04 17.60
CA GLU A 41 20.43 11.17 18.37
C GLU A 41 20.64 11.65 19.81
N GLN A 42 20.78 12.97 20.00
CA GLN A 42 21.07 13.56 21.30
C GLN A 42 19.87 13.51 22.25
N SER A 43 18.67 13.31 21.71
CA SER A 43 17.44 13.23 22.48
C SER A 43 17.13 11.82 22.99
N ILE A 44 17.85 10.80 22.51
CA ILE A 44 17.55 9.39 22.83
C ILE A 44 17.87 9.12 24.31
N THR A 45 16.85 8.72 25.05
CA THR A 45 16.99 8.27 26.45
C THR A 45 16.51 6.82 26.56
N ASN A 46 17.44 5.92 26.88
CA ASN A 46 17.16 4.51 27.12
C ASN A 46 16.94 4.29 28.62
N GLY A 47 15.69 4.46 29.08
CA GLY A 47 15.30 4.21 30.46
C GLY A 47 14.99 2.74 30.74
N ASP A 48 14.71 2.43 32.01
CA ASP A 48 14.36 1.06 32.41
C ASP A 48 12.97 0.63 31.95
N ASN A 49 12.02 1.57 31.90
CA ASN A 49 10.62 1.30 31.53
C ASN A 49 10.25 1.85 30.16
N GLN A 50 10.93 2.89 29.69
CA GLN A 50 10.60 3.60 28.45
C GLN A 50 11.86 4.02 27.70
N ILE A 51 11.74 4.03 26.38
CA ILE A 51 12.69 4.67 25.46
C ILE A 51 12.01 5.94 24.97
N THR A 52 12.65 7.09 25.20
CA THR A 52 12.15 8.38 24.71
C THR A 52 13.11 9.00 23.70
N PHE A 53 12.57 9.73 22.73
CA PHE A 53 13.34 10.47 21.73
C PHE A 53 12.48 11.53 21.05
N GLN A 54 13.12 12.50 20.42
CA GLN A 54 12.49 13.47 19.54
C GLN A 54 12.51 12.95 18.09
N LEU A 55 11.31 12.79 17.53
CA LEU A 55 11.09 12.51 16.12
C LEU A 55 10.88 13.84 15.39
N ARG A 56 11.69 14.08 14.35
CA ARG A 56 11.62 15.26 13.51
C ARG A 56 11.00 14.90 12.17
N GLU A 57 9.89 15.54 11.83
CA GLU A 57 9.21 15.41 10.55
C GLU A 57 9.53 16.60 9.66
N GLN A 58 9.99 16.34 8.44
CA GLN A 58 10.24 17.39 7.46
C GLN A 58 8.97 17.69 6.66
N ILE A 59 8.30 18.81 6.96
CA ILE A 59 7.03 19.19 6.33
C ILE A 59 7.22 20.03 5.06
N SER A 60 8.36 20.71 4.93
CA SER A 60 8.80 21.44 3.73
C SER A 60 10.34 21.42 3.62
N ASP A 61 10.89 22.03 2.58
CA ASP A 61 12.34 22.00 2.32
C ASP A 61 13.18 22.55 3.48
N ASP A 62 12.64 23.51 4.22
CA ASP A 62 13.31 24.22 5.31
C ASP A 62 12.64 24.01 6.69
N THR A 63 11.40 23.49 6.73
CA THR A 63 10.63 23.41 7.97
C THR A 63 10.58 22.00 8.51
N TRP A 64 10.89 21.88 9.81
CA TRP A 64 10.82 20.65 10.58
C TRP A 64 9.87 20.84 11.75
N GLU A 65 8.97 19.88 11.94
CA GLU A 65 8.19 19.73 13.17
C GLU A 65 8.86 18.68 14.07
N THR A 66 8.78 18.87 15.38
CA THR A 66 9.38 17.98 16.36
C THR A 66 8.29 17.41 17.25
N HIS A 67 8.33 16.09 17.44
CA HIS A 67 7.36 15.32 18.21
C HIS A 67 8.11 14.49 19.25
N GLU A 68 7.64 14.52 20.49
CA GLU A 68 8.17 13.65 21.53
C GLU A 68 7.53 12.26 21.42
N ILE A 69 8.37 11.24 21.29
CA ILE A 69 7.95 9.85 21.22
C ILE A 69 8.42 9.12 22.48
N SER A 70 7.52 8.29 23.02
CA SER A 70 7.80 7.40 24.14
C SER A 70 7.35 5.99 23.78
N LEU A 71 8.28 5.04 23.81
CA LEU A 71 8.06 3.62 23.56
C LEU A 71 8.32 2.81 24.84
N PRO A 72 7.67 1.66 25.05
CA PRO A 72 8.03 0.77 26.15
C PRO A 72 9.45 0.22 25.96
N ALA A 73 10.28 0.25 27.01
CA ALA A 73 11.63 -0.31 26.96
C ALA A 73 11.63 -1.85 26.99
N VAL A 74 10.55 -2.48 27.43
CA VAL A 74 10.39 -3.94 27.39
C VAL A 74 9.44 -4.31 26.25
N MET A 75 9.97 -4.99 25.24
CA MET A 75 9.22 -5.43 24.07
C MET A 75 9.36 -6.95 23.92
N ASN A 76 8.23 -7.66 23.87
CA ASN A 76 8.21 -9.13 23.77
C ASN A 76 9.10 -9.82 24.83
N GLY A 77 9.02 -9.33 26.07
CA GLY A 77 9.74 -9.88 27.24
C GLY A 77 11.23 -9.59 27.31
N ALA A 78 11.79 -8.78 26.39
CA ALA A 78 13.20 -8.40 26.41
C ALA A 78 13.36 -6.88 26.57
N LYS A 79 14.35 -6.46 27.37
CA LYS A 79 14.74 -5.06 27.46
C LYS A 79 15.38 -4.65 26.13
N ALA A 80 14.88 -3.57 25.56
CA ALA A 80 15.30 -2.99 24.31
C ALA A 80 16.01 -1.65 24.56
N SER A 81 16.89 -1.29 23.65
CA SER A 81 17.58 0.00 23.60
C SER A 81 17.66 0.48 22.16
N LEU A 82 17.58 1.79 22.00
CA LEU A 82 17.59 2.48 20.72
C LEU A 82 18.94 3.20 20.55
N SER A 83 19.48 3.10 19.34
CA SER A 83 20.64 3.87 18.90
C SER A 83 20.54 4.15 17.41
N LEU A 84 21.39 5.04 16.91
CA LEU A 84 21.50 5.31 15.48
C LEU A 84 22.87 4.85 14.97
N ASP A 85 22.89 4.28 13.77
CA ASP A 85 24.11 4.06 12.98
C ASP A 85 23.97 4.84 11.68
N ARG A 86 24.51 6.06 11.67
CA ARG A 86 24.35 7.05 10.59
C ARG A 86 22.87 7.38 10.37
N VAL A 87 22.27 6.83 9.32
CA VAL A 87 20.85 7.03 8.97
C VAL A 87 19.98 5.86 9.44
N ASN A 88 20.60 4.74 9.79
CA ASN A 88 19.89 3.55 10.22
C ASN A 88 19.47 3.69 11.67
N VAL A 89 18.28 3.21 11.98
CA VAL A 89 17.79 3.07 13.35
C VAL A 89 18.10 1.65 13.82
N VAL A 90 18.73 1.51 14.97
CA VAL A 90 19.12 0.21 15.53
C VAL A 90 18.38 0.00 16.84
N LEU A 91 17.55 -1.04 16.87
CA LEU A 91 16.89 -1.53 18.07
C LEU A 91 17.61 -2.79 18.56
N SER A 92 18.29 -2.68 19.68
CA SER A 92 19.00 -3.77 20.34
C SER A 92 18.16 -4.33 21.46
N ALA A 93 18.00 -5.64 21.53
CA ALA A 93 17.31 -6.32 22.63
C ALA A 93 18.20 -7.41 23.23
N GLU A 94 18.12 -7.59 24.55
CA GLU A 94 18.91 -8.60 25.26
C GLU A 94 18.69 -10.00 24.65
N SER A 95 19.80 -10.70 24.35
CA SER A 95 19.80 -12.07 23.83
C SER A 95 19.07 -12.27 22.49
N LYS A 96 18.83 -11.19 21.72
CA LYS A 96 18.25 -11.22 20.38
C LYS A 96 19.16 -10.49 19.38
N PRO A 97 19.13 -10.85 18.08
CA PRO A 97 19.82 -10.07 17.08
C PRO A 97 19.27 -8.64 17.01
N ASN A 98 20.16 -7.67 16.74
CA ASN A 98 19.76 -6.29 16.52
C ASN A 98 18.81 -6.20 15.32
N LEU A 99 17.73 -5.43 15.47
CA LEU A 99 16.90 -5.02 14.36
C LEU A 99 17.44 -3.71 13.80
N VAL A 100 17.72 -3.69 12.50
CA VAL A 100 18.24 -2.53 11.79
C VAL A 100 17.21 -2.07 10.78
N PHE A 101 16.86 -0.79 10.84
CA PHE A 101 15.91 -0.14 9.96
C PHE A 101 16.63 0.91 9.13
N ASP A 102 16.40 0.93 7.82
CA ASP A 102 17.02 1.89 6.89
C ASP A 102 16.70 3.36 7.20
N ASN A 103 15.54 3.62 7.83
CA ASN A 103 15.07 4.95 8.15
C ASN A 103 14.08 4.95 9.33
N ALA A 104 13.83 6.14 9.86
CA ALA A 104 12.88 6.34 10.96
C ALA A 104 11.45 5.96 10.58
N PHE A 105 11.04 6.11 9.31
CA PHE A 105 9.70 5.68 8.87
C PHE A 105 9.49 4.17 9.07
N SER A 106 10.44 3.36 8.63
CA SER A 106 10.37 1.91 8.73
C SER A 106 10.38 1.47 10.20
N PHE A 107 11.24 2.10 11.01
CA PHE A 107 11.25 1.91 12.46
C PHE A 107 9.90 2.24 13.10
N MET A 108 9.36 3.43 12.87
CA MET A 108 8.09 3.87 13.45
C MET A 108 6.92 3.00 13.01
N ALA A 109 6.89 2.58 11.74
CA ALA A 109 5.87 1.66 11.23
C ALA A 109 5.92 0.29 11.93
N THR A 110 7.12 -0.27 12.11
CA THR A 110 7.29 -1.54 12.84
C THR A 110 6.97 -1.40 14.33
N MET A 111 7.39 -0.30 14.97
CA MET A 111 7.08 -0.07 16.38
C MET A 111 5.59 0.06 16.62
N ALA A 112 4.88 0.80 15.77
CA ALA A 112 3.43 0.94 15.83
C ALA A 112 2.70 -0.42 15.73
N GLU A 113 3.19 -1.34 14.89
CA GLU A 113 2.66 -2.71 14.81
C GLU A 113 2.98 -3.53 16.08
N ILE A 114 4.21 -3.45 16.60
CA ILE A 114 4.65 -4.23 17.78
C ILE A 114 3.93 -3.78 19.06
N ILE A 115 3.75 -2.47 19.25
CA ILE A 115 3.18 -1.91 20.49
C ILE A 115 1.65 -1.79 20.42
N GLY A 116 1.04 -2.05 19.26
CA GLY A 116 -0.41 -1.96 19.08
C GLY A 116 -0.98 -0.53 19.19
N ALA A 117 -0.18 0.49 18.88
CA ALA A 117 -0.61 1.90 18.89
C ALA A 117 -0.54 2.56 17.50
N PRO A 118 -1.13 1.94 16.45
CA PRO A 118 -1.03 2.47 15.10
C PRO A 118 -1.62 3.87 14.98
N ASP A 119 -2.73 4.16 15.66
CA ASP A 119 -3.42 5.46 15.53
C ASP A 119 -2.60 6.63 16.06
N ALA A 120 -1.91 6.45 17.21
CA ALA A 120 -1.10 7.50 17.83
C ALA A 120 0.13 7.89 16.97
N ILE A 121 0.56 7.01 16.08
CA ILE A 121 1.73 7.21 15.21
C ILE A 121 1.30 7.38 13.73
N SER A 122 0.02 7.11 13.42
CA SER A 122 -0.52 7.07 12.06
C SER A 122 -0.41 8.41 11.33
N ASP A 123 -0.35 9.51 12.06
CA ASP A 123 -0.26 10.84 11.46
C ASP A 123 1.02 11.03 10.65
N PHE A 124 2.11 10.42 11.08
CA PHE A 124 3.43 10.42 10.41
C PHE A 124 3.53 9.34 9.33
N LEU A 125 2.68 8.32 9.39
CA LEU A 125 2.77 7.11 8.58
C LEU A 125 1.82 7.16 7.37
N LYS A 126 1.80 8.30 6.67
CA LYS A 126 0.98 8.52 5.47
C LYS A 126 1.84 8.36 4.21
N LEU A 127 1.42 7.46 3.33
CA LEU A 127 2.06 7.19 2.03
C LEU A 127 1.24 7.81 0.90
N LYS A 128 1.75 8.87 0.28
CA LYS A 128 1.16 9.48 -0.91
C LYS A 128 1.52 8.66 -2.15
N CYS A 129 0.54 8.08 -2.82
CA CYS A 129 0.71 7.29 -4.04
C CYS A 129 1.05 8.19 -5.24
N LEU A 130 2.22 7.97 -5.85
CA LEU A 130 2.68 8.69 -7.04
C LEU A 130 2.56 7.88 -8.32
N TYR A 131 2.62 6.55 -8.22
CA TYR A 131 2.50 5.62 -9.34
C TYR A 131 1.92 4.28 -8.89
N VAL A 132 1.17 3.62 -9.76
CA VAL A 132 0.76 2.21 -9.64
C VAL A 132 1.21 1.47 -10.88
N GLY A 133 1.76 0.27 -10.71
CA GLY A 133 2.14 -0.61 -11.81
C GLY A 133 1.99 -2.08 -11.49
N GLN A 134 2.12 -2.91 -12.52
CA GLN A 134 2.21 -4.37 -12.40
C GLN A 134 3.65 -4.82 -12.15
N THR A 135 3.82 -5.86 -11.34
CA THR A 135 5.12 -6.51 -11.14
C THR A 135 5.23 -7.77 -12.00
N GLU A 136 6.34 -7.92 -12.70
CA GLU A 136 6.76 -9.21 -13.27
C GLU A 136 7.83 -9.81 -12.36
N LEU A 137 7.41 -10.49 -11.29
CA LEU A 137 8.32 -11.19 -10.37
C LEU A 137 8.45 -12.65 -10.82
N ARG A 138 9.48 -12.94 -11.61
CA ARG A 138 9.89 -14.33 -11.89
C ARG A 138 10.81 -14.81 -10.78
N THR A 139 10.98 -16.12 -10.66
CA THR A 139 11.76 -16.78 -9.59
C THR A 139 13.19 -16.25 -9.39
N ASP A 140 13.74 -15.55 -10.38
CA ASP A 140 15.08 -14.95 -10.43
C ASP A 140 15.08 -13.45 -10.84
N TYR A 141 13.92 -12.88 -11.16
CA TYR A 141 13.84 -11.56 -11.79
C TYR A 141 12.89 -10.64 -11.03
N ILE A 142 13.45 -9.55 -10.50
CA ILE A 142 12.74 -8.46 -9.86
C ILE A 142 12.95 -7.21 -10.72
N ARG A 143 11.96 -6.85 -11.56
CA ARG A 143 12.00 -5.62 -12.35
C ARG A 143 11.66 -4.37 -11.54
N LEU A 144 12.39 -4.13 -10.45
CA LEU A 144 12.43 -2.83 -9.79
C LEU A 144 13.66 -2.02 -10.24
N GLN A 145 14.74 -2.71 -10.64
CA GLN A 145 15.97 -2.07 -11.11
C GLN A 145 15.82 -1.64 -12.57
N GLY A 146 16.02 -0.34 -12.85
CA GLY A 146 15.80 0.25 -14.19
C GLY A 146 14.34 0.57 -14.50
N HIS A 147 13.46 0.54 -13.49
CA HIS A 147 12.09 1.00 -13.68
C HIS A 147 12.07 2.53 -13.75
N GLU A 148 11.91 3.06 -14.96
CA GLU A 148 11.90 4.49 -15.28
C GLU A 148 11.07 5.31 -14.29
N LYS A 149 9.93 4.79 -13.84
CA LYS A 149 9.02 5.48 -12.90
C LYS A 149 9.51 5.56 -11.46
N VAL A 150 10.22 4.55 -10.96
CA VAL A 150 10.86 4.60 -9.63
C VAL A 150 12.02 5.59 -9.68
N GLN A 151 12.81 5.55 -10.75
CA GLN A 151 13.90 6.50 -10.97
C GLN A 151 13.40 7.93 -11.15
N GLN A 152 12.29 8.11 -11.87
CA GLN A 152 11.63 9.41 -12.02
C GLN A 152 11.17 9.95 -10.67
N ALA A 153 10.46 9.15 -9.86
CA ALA A 153 10.03 9.58 -8.53
C ALA A 153 11.21 9.90 -7.60
N LEU A 154 12.30 9.12 -7.68
CA LEU A 154 13.53 9.40 -6.95
C LEU A 154 14.19 10.71 -7.41
N ALA A 155 14.27 10.94 -8.71
CA ALA A 155 14.83 12.18 -9.26
C ALA A 155 13.98 13.40 -8.86
N GLU A 156 12.65 13.28 -8.91
CA GLU A 156 11.72 14.32 -8.47
C GLU A 156 11.87 14.61 -6.96
N ALA A 157 11.90 13.58 -6.11
CA ALA A 157 12.09 13.74 -4.67
C ALA A 157 13.46 14.36 -4.33
N VAL A 158 14.53 13.99 -5.03
CA VAL A 158 15.85 14.57 -4.79
C VAL A 158 15.94 16.03 -5.23
N HIS A 159 15.27 16.40 -6.34
CA HIS A 159 15.45 17.71 -6.95
C HIS A 159 14.41 18.76 -6.55
N TYR A 160 13.15 18.36 -6.37
CA TYR A 160 12.02 19.27 -6.16
C TYR A 160 11.33 19.12 -4.81
N GLU A 161 11.43 17.94 -4.17
CA GLU A 161 10.78 17.68 -2.88
C GLU A 161 11.75 17.00 -1.90
N PRO A 162 12.89 17.62 -1.55
CA PRO A 162 13.93 17.01 -0.70
C PRO A 162 13.43 16.62 0.69
N HIS A 163 12.29 17.17 1.13
CA HIS A 163 11.57 16.81 2.35
C HIS A 163 10.83 15.47 2.26
N ARG A 164 10.79 14.82 1.09
CA ARG A 164 10.14 13.53 0.87
C ARG A 164 11.13 12.37 0.82
N GLU A 165 10.64 11.21 1.22
CA GLU A 165 11.29 9.92 0.99
C GLU A 165 10.43 9.05 0.09
N VAL A 166 11.08 8.29 -0.79
CA VAL A 166 10.42 7.40 -1.75
C VAL A 166 10.40 5.97 -1.22
N PHE A 167 9.21 5.37 -1.29
CA PHE A 167 8.95 3.99 -0.89
C PHE A 167 8.37 3.20 -2.05
N VAL A 168 8.67 1.91 -2.08
CA VAL A 168 8.03 0.94 -2.98
C VAL A 168 7.14 0.04 -2.13
N LYS A 169 5.82 0.15 -2.35
CA LYS A 169 4.83 -0.70 -1.71
C LYS A 169 4.43 -1.81 -2.67
N LEU A 170 4.64 -3.05 -2.28
CA LEU A 170 4.32 -4.23 -3.07
C LEU A 170 3.04 -4.88 -2.57
N LEU A 171 2.19 -5.25 -3.52
CA LEU A 171 0.83 -5.72 -3.31
C LEU A 171 0.68 -7.14 -3.83
N SER A 172 -0.03 -7.95 -3.04
CA SER A 172 -0.52 -9.26 -3.43
C SER A 172 -2.04 -9.22 -3.31
N PHE A 173 -2.72 -9.90 -4.22
CA PHE A 173 -4.17 -9.99 -4.23
C PHE A 173 -4.55 -11.47 -4.18
N GLN A 174 -5.57 -11.78 -3.39
CA GLN A 174 -6.15 -13.11 -3.35
C GLN A 174 -6.89 -13.39 -4.66
N ASP A 175 -7.14 -14.68 -4.93
CA ASP A 175 -8.00 -15.05 -6.05
C ASP A 175 -9.40 -14.43 -5.84
N PRO A 176 -10.01 -13.90 -6.91
CA PRO A 176 -11.29 -13.22 -6.78
C PRO A 176 -12.38 -14.21 -6.40
N PHE A 177 -13.29 -13.76 -5.56
CA PHE A 177 -14.56 -14.42 -5.33
C PHE A 177 -15.69 -13.59 -5.95
N CYS A 178 -16.77 -14.25 -6.35
CA CYS A 178 -17.93 -13.60 -6.94
C CYS A 178 -19.06 -13.62 -5.92
N ASN A 179 -19.55 -12.44 -5.55
CA ASN A 179 -20.87 -12.29 -4.95
C ASN A 179 -21.82 -11.80 -6.05
N ALA A 180 -22.71 -12.66 -6.51
CA ALA A 180 -23.75 -12.27 -7.46
C ALA A 180 -24.90 -11.59 -6.71
N LEU A 181 -25.04 -10.27 -6.87
CA LEU A 181 -26.26 -9.54 -6.53
C LEU A 181 -27.16 -9.50 -7.77
N SER A 182 -28.21 -10.33 -7.80
CA SER A 182 -29.24 -10.24 -8.84
C SER A 182 -30.24 -9.15 -8.48
N ILE A 183 -30.69 -8.39 -9.48
CA ILE A 183 -31.87 -7.54 -9.35
C ILE A 183 -33.08 -8.48 -9.38
N PRO A 184 -34.03 -8.39 -8.42
CA PRO A 184 -35.14 -9.36 -8.29
C PRO A 184 -36.00 -9.57 -9.53
N GLU A 185 -35.94 -8.64 -10.50
CA GLU A 185 -36.83 -8.58 -11.67
C GLU A 185 -36.29 -9.30 -12.92
N VAL A 186 -35.07 -9.83 -12.88
CA VAL A 186 -34.51 -10.62 -14.00
C VAL A 186 -34.33 -12.06 -13.53
N ALA A 187 -35.07 -12.99 -14.15
CA ALA A 187 -34.94 -14.41 -13.87
C ALA A 187 -33.48 -14.86 -14.06
N SER A 188 -32.85 -15.24 -12.95
CA SER A 188 -31.43 -15.61 -12.81
C SER A 188 -31.09 -16.99 -13.39
N GLU A 189 -32.00 -17.66 -14.10
CA GLU A 189 -31.84 -19.05 -14.54
C GLU A 189 -30.73 -19.24 -15.61
N LEU A 190 -30.10 -18.16 -16.09
CA LEU A 190 -29.15 -18.17 -17.21
C LEU A 190 -27.67 -17.90 -16.86
N ARG A 191 -27.29 -17.60 -15.60
CA ARG A 191 -25.89 -17.28 -15.22
C ARG A 191 -25.26 -18.28 -14.26
N VAL A 192 -25.42 -19.57 -14.53
CA VAL A 192 -24.73 -20.65 -13.78
C VAL A 192 -23.20 -20.47 -13.85
N ASP A 193 -22.69 -19.83 -14.90
CA ASP A 193 -21.28 -19.46 -15.05
C ASP A 193 -20.76 -18.54 -13.92
N TRP A 194 -21.64 -17.79 -13.22
CA TRP A 194 -21.28 -16.83 -12.17
C TRP A 194 -21.27 -17.41 -10.76
N LEU A 195 -21.83 -18.62 -10.59
CA LEU A 195 -21.87 -19.28 -9.29
C LEU A 195 -20.48 -19.80 -8.89
N PRO A 196 -20.21 -20.03 -7.59
CA PRO A 196 -19.01 -20.72 -7.15
C PRO A 196 -18.84 -22.06 -7.88
N GLY A 197 -17.67 -22.28 -8.50
CA GLY A 197 -17.41 -23.45 -9.35
C GLY A 197 -17.86 -23.33 -10.80
N GLY A 198 -18.49 -22.21 -11.19
CA GLY A 198 -18.82 -21.88 -12.57
C GLY A 198 -17.62 -21.37 -13.39
N GLU A 199 -17.84 -21.13 -14.69
CA GLU A 199 -16.78 -20.75 -15.62
C GLU A 199 -16.25 -19.32 -15.49
N LEU A 200 -16.93 -18.42 -14.78
CA LEU A 200 -16.53 -17.00 -14.69
C LEU A 200 -15.22 -16.82 -13.90
N LEU A 201 -15.09 -17.48 -12.76
CA LEU A 201 -13.88 -17.36 -11.94
C LEU A 201 -12.85 -18.41 -12.37
N ASN A 202 -13.30 -19.62 -12.71
CA ASN A 202 -12.41 -20.73 -13.05
C ASN A 202 -11.60 -20.47 -14.33
N ASN A 203 -12.17 -19.74 -15.29
CA ASN A 203 -11.50 -19.42 -16.56
C ASN A 203 -10.95 -17.99 -16.61
N LEU A 204 -10.86 -17.29 -15.46
CA LEU A 204 -10.46 -15.89 -15.41
C LEU A 204 -8.99 -15.71 -15.83
N PRO A 205 -8.70 -14.98 -16.93
CA PRO A 205 -7.33 -14.81 -17.37
C PRO A 205 -6.53 -13.92 -16.41
N LYS A 206 -5.48 -14.46 -15.78
CA LYS A 206 -4.64 -13.75 -14.80
C LYS A 206 -4.12 -12.40 -15.30
N ALA A 207 -3.71 -12.32 -16.56
CA ALA A 207 -3.22 -11.09 -17.16
C ALA A 207 -4.31 -10.00 -17.26
N GLN A 208 -5.55 -10.38 -17.60
CA GLN A 208 -6.65 -9.43 -17.65
C GLN A 208 -7.08 -8.99 -16.24
N LEU A 209 -7.05 -9.92 -15.27
CA LEU A 209 -7.28 -9.58 -13.86
C LEU A 209 -6.24 -8.58 -13.34
N ALA A 210 -4.96 -8.77 -13.66
CA ALA A 210 -3.91 -7.82 -13.29
C ALA A 210 -4.14 -6.43 -13.93
N ASN A 211 -4.43 -6.37 -15.24
CA ASN A 211 -4.77 -5.10 -15.91
C ASN A 211 -5.98 -4.39 -15.29
N LEU A 212 -6.93 -5.17 -14.77
CA LEU A 212 -8.14 -4.65 -14.14
C LEU A 212 -7.86 -4.10 -12.75
N ILE A 213 -7.06 -4.80 -11.94
CA ILE A 213 -6.64 -4.32 -10.62
C ILE A 213 -5.79 -3.06 -10.77
N GLU A 214 -4.80 -3.05 -11.67
CA GLU A 214 -3.99 -1.86 -11.96
C GLU A 214 -4.88 -0.67 -12.38
N GLY A 215 -5.80 -0.91 -13.32
CA GLY A 215 -6.74 0.11 -13.80
C GLY A 215 -7.61 0.68 -12.67
N ALA A 216 -8.15 -0.18 -11.80
CA ALA A 216 -8.96 0.22 -10.64
C ALA A 216 -8.16 1.12 -9.68
N LEU A 217 -6.96 0.70 -9.31
CA LEU A 217 -6.08 1.44 -8.40
C LEU A 217 -5.67 2.80 -9.00
N ILE A 218 -5.28 2.85 -10.28
CA ILE A 218 -4.95 4.12 -10.96
C ILE A 218 -6.19 5.02 -11.02
N ASN A 219 -7.36 4.46 -11.33
CA ASN A 219 -8.59 5.23 -11.43
C ASN A 219 -9.00 5.82 -10.08
N TYR A 220 -8.78 5.10 -8.99
CA TYR A 220 -9.10 5.54 -7.63
C TYR A 220 -8.10 6.56 -7.09
N PHE A 221 -6.82 6.21 -7.04
CA PHE A 221 -5.80 7.09 -6.46
C PHE A 221 -5.42 8.25 -7.38
N LYS A 222 -5.67 8.15 -8.69
CA LYS A 222 -5.28 9.16 -9.70
C LYS A 222 -3.81 9.62 -9.54
N PRO A 223 -2.84 8.68 -9.40
CA PRO A 223 -1.43 9.01 -9.21
C PRO A 223 -0.91 9.95 -10.30
N ILE A 224 0.01 10.84 -9.94
CA ILE A 224 0.53 11.88 -10.86
C ILE A 224 1.37 11.29 -12.01
N LEU A 225 2.07 10.18 -11.77
CA LEU A 225 2.99 9.60 -12.76
C LEU A 225 2.31 8.63 -13.75
N ASN A 226 1.07 8.19 -13.49
CA ASN A 226 0.29 7.37 -14.44
C ASN A 226 -0.48 8.24 -15.44
N VAL A 227 0.17 8.75 -16.49
CA VAL A 227 -0.47 9.68 -17.45
C VAL A 227 -1.55 9.03 -18.31
N LYS A 228 -1.35 7.77 -18.75
CA LYS A 228 -2.20 7.14 -19.79
C LYS A 228 -3.53 6.56 -19.29
N LEU A 229 -3.60 6.11 -18.04
CA LEU A 229 -4.77 5.38 -17.51
C LEU A 229 -5.60 6.19 -16.50
N LYS A 230 -5.13 7.38 -16.13
CA LYS A 230 -5.74 8.21 -15.08
C LYS A 230 -7.20 8.58 -15.35
N HIS A 231 -7.54 8.87 -16.60
CA HIS A 231 -8.88 9.34 -17.00
C HIS A 231 -9.57 8.44 -18.02
N ASN A 232 -8.97 7.30 -18.32
CA ASN A 232 -9.47 6.41 -19.35
C ASN A 232 -10.18 5.23 -18.71
N PHE A 233 -11.41 4.99 -19.16
CA PHE A 233 -12.09 3.73 -18.89
C PHE A 233 -11.51 2.64 -19.80
N PRO A 234 -11.60 1.37 -19.39
CA PRO A 234 -11.37 0.25 -20.29
C PRO A 234 -12.22 0.47 -21.55
N SER A 235 -11.63 0.23 -22.72
CA SER A 235 -12.35 0.27 -23.98
C SER A 235 -12.66 -1.15 -24.39
N SER A 236 -13.88 -1.40 -24.86
CA SER A 236 -14.30 -2.71 -25.39
C SER A 236 -13.50 -3.18 -26.60
N ARG A 237 -12.72 -2.28 -27.22
CA ARG A 237 -11.79 -2.60 -28.32
C ARG A 237 -10.41 -3.06 -27.81
N HIS A 238 -10.09 -2.89 -26.53
CA HIS A 238 -8.84 -3.37 -25.95
C HIS A 238 -8.98 -4.82 -25.49
N SER A 239 -8.20 -5.71 -26.12
CA SER A 239 -8.13 -7.13 -25.77
C SER A 239 -7.75 -7.40 -24.31
N SER A 240 -7.10 -6.44 -23.65
CA SER A 240 -6.72 -6.47 -22.23
C SER A 240 -7.91 -6.69 -21.26
N TYR A 241 -9.15 -6.49 -21.71
CA TYR A 241 -10.37 -6.65 -20.92
C TYR A 241 -11.44 -7.52 -21.62
N GLY A 242 -11.10 -8.17 -22.74
CA GLY A 242 -12.06 -8.89 -23.58
C GLY A 242 -12.89 -9.92 -22.83
N TYR A 243 -12.27 -10.63 -21.86
CA TYR A 243 -12.95 -11.65 -21.06
C TYR A 243 -14.14 -11.07 -20.29
N PHE A 244 -13.95 -9.91 -19.67
CA PHE A 244 -14.98 -9.26 -18.87
C PHE A 244 -16.11 -8.71 -19.75
N TYR A 245 -15.79 -8.20 -20.95
CA TYR A 245 -16.81 -7.73 -21.89
C TYR A 245 -17.63 -8.88 -22.49
N GLU A 246 -16.99 -9.98 -22.88
CA GLU A 246 -17.66 -11.19 -23.41
C GLU A 246 -18.63 -11.79 -22.38
N ARG A 247 -18.32 -11.66 -21.09
CA ARG A 247 -19.16 -12.14 -19.98
C ARG A 247 -20.10 -11.08 -19.42
N GLU A 248 -20.20 -9.92 -20.05
CA GLU A 248 -21.08 -8.81 -19.66
C GLU A 248 -20.85 -8.32 -18.21
N VAL A 249 -19.61 -8.39 -17.73
CA VAL A 249 -19.23 -7.85 -16.43
C VAL A 249 -19.26 -6.33 -16.52
N ARG A 250 -20.07 -5.70 -15.66
CA ARG A 250 -20.27 -4.25 -15.66
C ARG A 250 -19.26 -3.49 -14.81
N SER A 251 -19.01 -3.99 -13.60
CA SER A 251 -18.07 -3.44 -12.64
C SER A 251 -17.42 -4.55 -11.83
N VAL A 252 -16.32 -4.19 -11.19
CA VAL A 252 -15.53 -5.03 -10.28
C VAL A 252 -15.20 -4.21 -9.06
N VAL A 253 -15.11 -4.86 -7.90
CA VAL A 253 -14.66 -4.21 -6.68
C VAL A 253 -13.29 -4.77 -6.34
N VAL A 254 -12.31 -3.88 -6.21
CA VAL A 254 -10.97 -4.22 -5.72
C VAL A 254 -10.90 -3.80 -4.26
N GLU A 255 -10.67 -4.79 -3.40
CA GLU A 255 -10.53 -4.57 -1.96
C GLU A 255 -9.03 -4.45 -1.61
N LEU A 256 -8.66 -3.34 -0.96
CA LEU A 256 -7.31 -3.12 -0.46
C LEU A 256 -7.36 -2.98 1.06
N HIS A 257 -6.71 -3.92 1.74
CA HIS A 257 -6.69 -4.06 3.19
C HIS A 257 -5.36 -3.55 3.77
N GLU A 258 -5.41 -2.41 4.46
CA GLU A 258 -4.30 -1.78 5.18
C GLU A 258 -4.56 -1.65 6.69
N GLU A 259 -5.66 -2.24 7.19
CA GLU A 259 -6.04 -2.24 8.61
C GLU A 259 -5.02 -2.94 9.50
N TYR A 260 -4.25 -3.88 8.93
CA TYR A 260 -3.18 -4.59 9.63
C TYR A 260 -1.81 -3.91 9.49
N ARG A 261 -1.76 -2.70 8.93
CA ARG A 261 -0.53 -1.91 8.75
C ARG A 261 -0.57 -0.68 9.63
N ALA A 262 0.59 -0.25 10.11
CA ALA A 262 0.68 1.03 10.83
C ALA A 262 0.47 2.24 9.91
N TYR A 263 0.88 2.13 8.65
CA TYR A 263 0.72 3.19 7.65
C TYR A 263 -0.63 3.14 6.92
N VAL A 264 -0.93 4.20 6.18
CA VAL A 264 -2.09 4.34 5.29
C VAL A 264 -1.69 4.98 3.98
N THR A 265 -2.35 4.59 2.89
CA THR A 265 -2.11 5.15 1.56
C THR A 265 -3.12 6.25 1.23
N CYS A 266 -2.66 7.33 0.62
CA CYS A 266 -3.49 8.44 0.16
C CYS A 266 -3.03 8.94 -1.22
N SER A 267 -3.75 9.91 -1.77
CA SER A 267 -3.32 10.72 -2.89
C SER A 267 -3.87 12.13 -2.76
N GLU A 268 -3.65 12.97 -3.77
CA GLU A 268 -4.25 14.32 -3.85
C GLU A 268 -5.79 14.32 -3.73
N ILE A 269 -6.43 13.22 -4.13
CA ILE A 269 -7.89 13.12 -4.16
C ILE A 269 -8.45 12.02 -3.26
N ALA A 270 -7.66 10.99 -2.97
CA ALA A 270 -8.07 9.85 -2.16
C ALA A 270 -7.54 10.08 -0.73
N PRO A 271 -8.43 10.27 0.26
CA PRO A 271 -7.99 10.45 1.64
C PRO A 271 -7.31 9.18 2.18
N PRO A 272 -6.46 9.30 3.21
CA PRO A 272 -5.89 8.15 3.88
C PRO A 272 -6.99 7.28 4.51
N ARG A 273 -6.97 5.98 4.25
CA ARG A 273 -7.91 5.01 4.82
C ARG A 273 -7.19 3.70 5.16
N LYS A 274 -7.82 2.91 6.03
CA LYS A 274 -7.36 1.56 6.38
C LYS A 274 -7.92 0.48 5.46
N ILE A 275 -9.13 0.68 4.92
CA ILE A 275 -9.75 -0.26 3.99
C ILE A 275 -10.30 0.50 2.79
N PHE A 276 -10.05 0.00 1.59
CA PHE A 276 -10.57 0.59 0.36
C PHE A 276 -11.42 -0.44 -0.39
N PHE A 277 -12.68 -0.09 -0.66
CA PHE A 277 -13.52 -0.81 -1.61
C PHE A 277 -13.58 0.02 -2.89
N ILE A 278 -12.78 -0.37 -3.87
CA ILE A 278 -12.60 0.39 -5.11
C ILE A 278 -13.48 -0.24 -6.17
N GLU A 279 -14.67 0.33 -6.39
CA GLU A 279 -15.51 -0.10 -7.50
C GLU A 279 -15.02 0.53 -8.81
N TYR A 280 -14.61 -0.32 -9.74
CA TYR A 280 -14.11 0.07 -11.05
C TYR A 280 -15.10 -0.30 -12.14
N LYS A 281 -15.56 0.72 -12.88
CA LYS A 281 -16.49 0.53 -13.99
C LYS A 281 -15.72 0.14 -15.24
N LEU A 282 -16.17 -0.92 -15.92
CA LEU A 282 -15.55 -1.38 -17.16
C LEU A 282 -16.06 -0.63 -18.40
N ASN A 283 -17.09 0.21 -18.24
CA ASN A 283 -17.60 1.07 -19.31
C ASN A 283 -17.97 2.44 -18.74
N LYS A 284 -17.63 3.51 -19.47
CA LYS A 284 -18.00 4.91 -19.13
C LYS A 284 -19.52 5.10 -19.07
N ASP A 285 -20.26 4.35 -19.90
CA ASP A 285 -21.71 4.46 -20.06
C ASP A 285 -22.46 3.48 -19.14
N ALA A 286 -21.73 2.73 -18.30
CA ALA A 286 -22.34 1.84 -17.32
C ALA A 286 -23.23 2.63 -16.35
N SER A 287 -24.53 2.32 -16.35
CA SER A 287 -25.54 2.89 -15.48
C SER A 287 -26.10 1.82 -14.52
N GLY A 288 -27.03 2.22 -13.64
CA GLY A 288 -27.65 1.34 -12.64
C GLY A 288 -27.02 1.42 -11.25
N ALA A 289 -27.54 0.62 -10.31
CA ALA A 289 -27.05 0.57 -8.94
C ALA A 289 -25.61 0.04 -8.89
N PHE A 290 -24.74 0.74 -8.18
CA PHE A 290 -23.36 0.33 -7.91
C PHE A 290 -23.27 -0.15 -6.46
N ILE A 291 -22.35 -1.08 -6.20
CA ILE A 291 -22.22 -1.70 -4.88
C ILE A 291 -21.62 -0.69 -3.89
N GLN A 292 -20.71 0.17 -4.38
CA GLN A 292 -19.95 1.10 -3.58
C GLN A 292 -19.88 2.48 -4.22
N ASN A 293 -19.99 3.53 -3.41
CA ASN A 293 -19.61 4.87 -3.83
C ASN A 293 -18.14 5.11 -3.48
N ASN A 294 -17.26 5.21 -4.47
CA ASN A 294 -15.83 5.42 -4.21
C ASN A 294 -15.53 6.70 -3.39
N SER A 295 -16.43 7.69 -3.42
CA SER A 295 -16.31 8.94 -2.66
C SER A 295 -16.73 8.79 -1.19
N ILE A 296 -17.52 7.76 -0.86
CA ILE A 296 -18.08 7.50 0.47
C ILE A 296 -17.79 6.05 0.84
N GLN A 297 -16.75 5.85 1.64
CA GLN A 297 -16.42 4.52 2.21
C GLN A 297 -16.82 4.57 3.69
N ASP A 298 -18.02 4.06 4.01
CA ASP A 298 -18.65 4.22 5.33
C ASP A 298 -17.98 3.44 6.48
N LEU A 299 -16.92 2.69 6.20
CA LEU A 299 -16.29 1.79 7.16
C LEU A 299 -15.36 2.48 8.16
N ASP A 300 -14.88 3.71 7.87
CA ASP A 300 -14.05 4.46 8.83
C ASP A 300 -14.83 4.77 10.13
N ARG A 301 -16.18 4.90 10.06
CA ARG A 301 -17.03 5.09 11.25
C ARG A 301 -17.29 3.81 12.03
N ILE A 302 -17.35 2.67 11.34
CA ILE A 302 -17.67 1.36 11.93
C ILE A 302 -16.45 0.79 12.66
N VAL A 303 -15.25 0.96 12.11
CA VAL A 303 -14.00 0.47 12.71
C VAL A 303 -13.57 1.31 13.91
N LEU A 304 -13.82 2.63 13.91
CA LEU A 304 -13.40 3.54 14.98
C LEU A 304 -14.39 3.64 16.16
N GLY A 305 -15.50 2.90 16.17
CA GLY A 305 -16.47 2.91 17.27
C GLY A 305 -17.08 4.28 17.59
N ARG A 306 -16.93 5.28 16.71
CA ARG A 306 -17.48 6.61 16.91
C ARG A 306 -18.97 6.59 16.56
N LYS A 307 -19.80 6.40 17.58
CA LYS A 307 -21.25 6.65 17.48
C LYS A 307 -21.47 8.08 16.97
N ALA A 308 -22.42 8.19 16.04
CA ALA A 308 -22.93 9.43 15.49
C ALA A 308 -23.44 10.39 16.58
#